data_AF-A0A2N5G5X1-F1
#
_entry.id   AF-A0A2N5G5X1-F1
#
_cell.length_a   1.000
_cell.length_b   1.000
_cell.length_c   1.000
_cell.angle_alpha   90.00
_cell.angle_beta   90.00
_cell.angle_gamma   90.00
#
_symmetry.space_group_name_H-M   'P 1'
#
loop_
_entity.id
_entity.type
_entity.pdbx_description
1 polymer ?
#
loop_
_entity_poly.entity_id
_entity_poly.type
_entity_poly.pdbx_seq_one_letter_code
_entity_poly.pdbx_strand_id
1 'polypeptide(L)'
;MIERYTRPEMGAIWTEENRFKAWLEVEILACEAWAELGEIPKADVQKIREKASFNVDRIKEIEEETRHDVVAFTRAVSETLGEERKWVHYGLTSTDVVDTALSYLLKQANSIILRDLEAFIEIIKNKAKEHKFTVMMGRTHGVHAEPTTFGLKLALWYEEMKRNLERFKQAAAGVEFGKISGAVGTYANIDPFVEKYVCEQLGLQPAPVSTQTLQRDRHAHYMSTLALIATSIEKFAVEIRGLQKSETREVEEFFAKGQKGSSAMPHKRNPIGSENMTGLARVIRGYMMTAYENVPLWHERDISHSSAERIILPDATIALNYMLNRFGNIVKNLTVYPENMKRNMDRTLGLIYSQRVLLALIDKGLSREEAYDTVQPKAMEAWEKQVPFRTLIEADEKITAKLSAAEIDDCFDYNYHLQHVNTIFERVGL
;
A
#
# COMPACT_ATOMS: atom_id res chain seq x y z
N MET A 1 -5.57 3.52 -15.75
CA MET A 1 -5.60 4.57 -14.71
C MET A 1 -5.43 5.88 -15.42
N ILE A 2 -6.12 6.92 -14.98
CA ILE A 2 -6.06 8.21 -15.70
C ILE A 2 -4.69 8.88 -15.51
N GLU A 3 -4.23 9.60 -16.52
CA GLU A 3 -2.92 10.28 -16.56
C GLU A 3 -2.63 11.11 -15.29
N ARG A 4 -3.67 11.77 -14.75
CA ARG A 4 -3.57 12.57 -13.50
C ARG A 4 -3.04 11.80 -12.30
N TYR A 5 -3.26 10.49 -12.24
CA TYR A 5 -2.82 9.60 -11.15
C TYR A 5 -1.68 8.68 -11.59
N THR A 6 -1.04 8.98 -12.71
CA THR A 6 0.07 8.20 -13.26
C THR A 6 1.37 8.97 -13.11
N ARG A 7 2.32 8.41 -12.35
CA ARG A 7 3.69 8.93 -12.29
C ARG A 7 4.50 8.35 -13.47
N PRO A 8 5.42 9.13 -14.08
CA PRO A 8 6.11 8.70 -15.30
C PRO A 8 6.80 7.34 -15.19
N GLU A 9 7.47 7.05 -14.07
CA GLU A 9 8.22 5.80 -13.90
C GLU A 9 7.35 4.54 -13.95
N MET A 10 6.16 4.57 -13.33
CA MET A 10 5.24 3.43 -13.34
C MET A 10 4.43 3.39 -14.65
N GLY A 11 4.08 4.56 -15.20
CA GLY A 11 3.40 4.64 -16.50
C GLY A 11 4.24 4.06 -17.64
N ALA A 12 5.55 4.29 -17.62
CA ALA A 12 6.48 3.79 -18.64
C ALA A 12 6.48 2.26 -18.77
N ILE A 13 6.31 1.55 -17.65
CA ILE A 13 6.28 0.07 -17.61
C ILE A 13 5.10 -0.47 -18.41
N TRP A 14 3.94 0.18 -18.32
CA TRP A 14 2.68 -0.30 -18.89
C TRP A 14 2.38 0.24 -20.29
N THR A 15 3.37 0.81 -20.96
CA THR A 15 3.25 1.20 -22.37
C THR A 15 3.22 -0.03 -23.28
N GLU A 16 2.54 0.07 -24.43
CA GLU A 16 2.56 -1.02 -25.42
C GLU A 16 3.97 -1.28 -25.95
N GLU A 17 4.75 -0.22 -26.11
CA GLU A 17 6.17 -0.29 -26.48
C GLU A 17 6.96 -1.16 -25.50
N ASN A 18 6.82 -0.95 -24.18
CA ASN A 18 7.53 -1.76 -23.20
C ASN A 18 6.99 -3.19 -23.11
N ARG A 19 5.68 -3.38 -23.32
CA ARG A 19 5.06 -4.71 -23.43
C ARG A 19 5.67 -5.51 -24.58
N PHE A 20 5.75 -4.94 -25.78
CA PHE A 20 6.30 -5.62 -26.94
C PHE A 20 7.82 -5.78 -26.85
N LYS A 21 8.55 -4.87 -26.18
CA LYS A 21 9.96 -5.09 -25.80
C LYS A 21 10.13 -6.32 -24.92
N ALA A 22 9.26 -6.48 -23.91
CA ALA A 22 9.30 -7.66 -23.04
C ALA A 22 8.97 -8.95 -23.82
N TRP A 23 8.02 -8.90 -24.76
CA TRP A 23 7.71 -10.04 -25.63
C TRP A 23 8.90 -10.41 -26.50
N LEU A 24 9.54 -9.42 -27.13
CA LEU A 24 10.72 -9.62 -27.95
C LEU A 24 11.86 -10.23 -27.15
N GLU A 25 12.11 -9.75 -25.93
CA GLU A 25 13.16 -10.30 -25.08
C GLU A 25 12.90 -11.78 -24.75
N VAL A 26 11.65 -12.15 -24.42
CA VAL A 26 11.28 -13.56 -24.18
C VAL A 26 11.55 -14.43 -25.42
N GLU A 27 11.16 -13.97 -26.61
CA GLU A 27 11.38 -14.69 -27.87
C GLU A 27 12.87 -14.92 -28.16
N ILE A 28 13.68 -13.87 -28.03
CA ILE A 28 15.12 -13.98 -28.31
C ILE A 28 15.79 -14.91 -27.30
N LEU A 29 15.47 -14.78 -26.01
CA LEU A 29 16.00 -15.66 -24.97
C LEU A 29 15.58 -17.13 -25.19
N ALA A 30 14.37 -17.39 -25.68
CA ALA A 30 13.93 -18.74 -26.03
C ALA A 30 14.77 -19.31 -27.18
N CYS A 31 15.06 -18.51 -28.22
CA CYS A 31 15.94 -18.91 -29.31
C CYS A 31 17.38 -19.19 -28.81
N GLU A 32 17.91 -18.35 -27.91
CA GLU A 32 19.22 -18.56 -27.28
C GLU A 32 19.27 -19.86 -26.49
N ALA A 33 18.24 -20.18 -25.72
CA ALA A 33 18.19 -21.44 -24.99
C ALA A 33 18.20 -22.66 -25.93
N TRP A 34 17.43 -22.61 -27.02
CA TRP A 34 17.45 -23.66 -28.04
C TRP A 34 18.82 -23.79 -28.73
N ALA A 35 19.55 -22.69 -28.90
CA ALA A 35 20.91 -22.73 -29.44
C ALA A 35 21.94 -23.28 -28.46
N GLU A 36 21.74 -23.11 -27.15
CA GLU A 36 22.55 -23.80 -26.14
C GLU A 36 22.27 -25.32 -26.10
N LEU A 37 21.06 -25.75 -26.46
CA LEU A 37 20.73 -27.17 -26.67
C LEU A 37 21.24 -27.73 -28.01
N GLY A 38 21.65 -26.86 -28.95
CA GLY A 38 22.11 -27.25 -30.28
C GLY A 38 21.02 -27.49 -31.31
N GLU A 39 19.75 -27.21 -30.99
CA GLU A 39 18.60 -27.36 -31.89
C GLU A 39 18.50 -26.22 -32.92
N ILE A 40 18.99 -25.03 -32.55
CA ILE A 40 19.03 -23.85 -33.43
C ILE A 40 20.50 -23.43 -33.65
N PRO A 41 20.94 -23.12 -34.89
CA PRO A 41 22.29 -22.62 -35.13
C PRO A 41 22.58 -21.33 -34.37
N LYS A 42 23.69 -21.28 -33.60
CA LYS A 42 24.12 -20.07 -32.87
C LYS A 42 24.23 -18.82 -33.76
N ALA A 43 24.62 -18.99 -35.02
CA ALA A 43 24.72 -17.90 -35.99
C ALA A 43 23.34 -17.31 -36.37
N ASP A 44 22.28 -18.10 -36.38
CA ASP A 44 20.92 -17.60 -36.65
C ASP A 44 20.39 -16.82 -35.44
N VAL A 45 20.63 -17.32 -34.23
CA VAL A 45 20.24 -16.60 -32.99
C VAL A 45 20.99 -15.30 -32.84
N GLN A 46 22.29 -15.25 -33.18
CA GLN A 46 23.04 -13.99 -33.18
C GLN A 46 22.39 -12.95 -34.11
N LYS A 47 21.98 -13.34 -35.32
CA LYS A 47 21.26 -12.44 -36.23
C LYS A 47 19.93 -11.98 -35.63
N ILE A 48 19.18 -12.88 -34.98
CA ILE A 48 17.92 -12.53 -34.31
C ILE A 48 18.19 -11.49 -33.22
N ARG A 49 19.15 -11.71 -32.32
CA ARG A 49 19.50 -10.76 -31.25
C ARG A 49 19.94 -9.40 -31.78
N GLU A 50 20.67 -9.36 -32.88
CA GLU A 50 21.19 -8.12 -33.47
C GLU A 50 20.13 -7.34 -34.28
N LYS A 51 19.20 -8.03 -34.93
CA LYS A 51 18.32 -7.43 -35.95
C LYS A 51 16.84 -7.43 -35.62
N ALA A 52 16.38 -8.35 -34.75
CA ALA A 52 14.96 -8.46 -34.45
C ALA A 52 14.47 -7.15 -33.80
N SER A 53 13.43 -6.59 -34.39
CA SER A 53 12.79 -5.37 -33.93
C SER A 53 11.31 -5.44 -34.21
N PHE A 54 10.55 -4.44 -33.80
CA PHE A 54 9.13 -4.33 -34.11
C PHE A 54 8.71 -2.87 -34.25
N ASN A 55 7.53 -2.66 -34.80
CA ASN A 55 6.85 -1.36 -34.82
C ASN A 55 5.43 -1.53 -34.27
N VAL A 56 5.07 -0.72 -33.28
CA VAL A 56 3.77 -0.83 -32.57
C VAL A 56 2.58 -0.63 -33.52
N ASP A 57 2.65 0.35 -34.41
CA ASP A 57 1.57 0.63 -35.36
C ASP A 57 1.43 -0.51 -36.36
N ARG A 58 2.56 -1.06 -36.82
CA ARG A 58 2.56 -2.22 -37.72
C ARG A 58 1.95 -3.46 -37.06
N ILE A 59 2.20 -3.69 -35.78
CA ILE A 59 1.56 -4.79 -35.03
C ILE A 59 0.04 -4.59 -35.02
N LYS A 60 -0.44 -3.38 -34.74
CA LYS A 60 -1.88 -3.08 -34.72
C LYS A 60 -2.53 -3.30 -36.08
N GLU A 61 -1.89 -2.86 -37.16
CA GLU A 61 -2.35 -3.12 -38.53
C GLU A 61 -2.53 -4.63 -38.79
N ILE A 62 -1.53 -5.46 -38.43
CA ILE A 62 -1.62 -6.91 -38.62
C ILE A 62 -2.68 -7.53 -37.69
N GLU A 63 -2.89 -6.97 -36.50
CA GLU A 63 -3.90 -7.45 -35.55
C GLU A 63 -5.34 -7.25 -36.06
N GLU A 64 -5.60 -6.21 -36.86
CA GLU A 64 -6.91 -5.98 -37.48
C GLU A 64 -7.35 -7.15 -38.39
N GLU A 65 -6.39 -7.80 -39.04
CA GLU A 65 -6.63 -8.98 -39.87
C GLU A 65 -6.59 -10.28 -39.06
N THR A 66 -5.55 -10.45 -38.24
CA THR A 66 -5.29 -11.72 -37.54
C THR A 66 -6.21 -11.96 -36.34
N ARG A 67 -6.75 -10.88 -35.75
CA ARG A 67 -7.53 -10.90 -34.50
C ARG A 67 -6.82 -11.64 -33.36
N HIS A 68 -5.49 -11.64 -33.39
CA HIS A 68 -4.64 -12.32 -32.41
C HIS A 68 -3.33 -11.54 -32.23
N ASP A 69 -3.17 -10.93 -31.05
CA ASP A 69 -2.05 -10.04 -30.70
C ASP A 69 -0.64 -10.68 -30.82
N VAL A 70 -0.42 -11.88 -30.29
CA VAL A 70 0.88 -12.56 -30.40
C VAL A 70 1.22 -12.92 -31.84
N VAL A 71 0.24 -13.36 -32.64
CA VAL A 71 0.45 -13.66 -34.06
C VAL A 71 0.80 -12.38 -34.84
N ALA A 72 0.12 -11.27 -34.53
CA ALA A 72 0.43 -9.98 -35.11
C ALA A 72 1.85 -9.52 -34.76
N PHE A 73 2.24 -9.70 -33.49
CA PHE A 73 3.58 -9.40 -33.02
C PHE A 73 4.67 -10.23 -33.71
N THR A 74 4.55 -11.57 -33.74
CA THR A 74 5.59 -12.43 -34.34
C THR A 74 5.72 -12.20 -35.84
N ARG A 75 4.63 -11.87 -36.54
CA ARG A 75 4.66 -11.44 -37.95
C ARG A 75 5.39 -10.11 -38.14
N ALA A 76 5.07 -9.10 -37.32
CA ALA A 76 5.76 -7.81 -37.38
C ALA A 76 7.28 -7.95 -37.11
N VAL A 77 7.67 -8.79 -36.15
CA VAL A 77 9.09 -9.10 -35.90
C VAL A 77 9.71 -9.81 -37.09
N SER A 78 9.00 -10.78 -37.68
CA SER A 78 9.47 -11.54 -38.85
C SER A 78 9.69 -10.67 -40.09
N GLU A 79 9.01 -9.53 -40.22
CA GLU A 79 9.25 -8.55 -41.29
C GLU A 79 10.61 -7.84 -41.16
N THR A 80 11.22 -7.85 -39.96
CA THR A 80 12.54 -7.24 -39.71
C THR A 80 13.71 -8.20 -39.93
N LEU A 81 13.43 -9.48 -40.13
CA LEU A 81 14.41 -10.57 -40.14
C LEU A 81 14.52 -11.25 -41.52
N GLY A 82 15.65 -11.93 -41.73
CA GLY A 82 15.90 -12.78 -42.90
C GLY A 82 15.36 -14.20 -42.74
N GLU A 83 16.10 -15.21 -43.22
CA GLU A 83 15.71 -16.61 -43.12
C GLU A 83 15.61 -17.11 -41.67
N GLU A 84 16.38 -16.51 -40.75
CA GLU A 84 16.39 -16.81 -39.33
C GLU A 84 15.02 -16.57 -38.65
N ARG A 85 14.12 -15.81 -39.29
CA ARG A 85 12.74 -15.58 -38.79
C ARG A 85 11.95 -16.87 -38.53
N LYS A 86 12.32 -17.98 -39.18
CA LYS A 86 11.70 -19.29 -38.98
C LYS A 86 11.82 -19.82 -37.55
N TRP A 87 12.75 -19.27 -36.76
CA TRP A 87 12.98 -19.66 -35.37
C TRP A 87 12.21 -18.82 -34.35
N VAL A 88 11.67 -17.66 -34.76
CA VAL A 88 10.83 -16.84 -33.89
C VAL A 88 9.61 -17.67 -33.49
N HIS A 89 9.31 -17.72 -32.20
CA HIS A 89 8.22 -18.50 -31.62
C HIS A 89 8.37 -20.04 -31.73
N TYR A 90 9.57 -20.56 -31.97
CA TYR A 90 9.80 -22.00 -32.13
C TYR A 90 9.51 -22.78 -30.83
N GLY A 91 8.53 -23.67 -30.87
CA GLY A 91 8.11 -24.51 -29.74
C GLY A 91 7.22 -23.81 -28.70
N LEU A 92 7.02 -22.49 -28.83
CA LEU A 92 6.24 -21.68 -27.90
C LEU A 92 4.73 -21.76 -28.19
N THR A 93 3.93 -21.50 -27.16
CA THR A 93 2.55 -21.04 -27.31
C THR A 93 2.43 -19.56 -26.94
N SER A 94 1.37 -18.89 -27.39
CA SER A 94 1.13 -17.45 -27.16
C SER A 94 1.33 -17.04 -25.70
N THR A 95 0.86 -17.83 -24.74
CA THR A 95 0.94 -17.48 -23.32
C THR A 95 2.27 -17.85 -22.65
N ASP A 96 3.16 -18.60 -23.31
CA ASP A 96 4.55 -18.70 -22.86
C ASP A 96 5.22 -17.31 -22.91
N VAL A 97 4.94 -16.56 -23.98
CA VAL A 97 5.41 -15.18 -24.14
C VAL A 97 4.63 -14.22 -23.25
N VAL A 98 3.30 -14.24 -23.32
CA VAL A 98 2.46 -13.24 -22.64
C VAL A 98 2.60 -13.28 -21.12
N ASP A 99 2.51 -14.45 -20.47
CA ASP A 99 2.55 -14.53 -18.99
C ASP A 99 3.97 -14.30 -18.45
N THR A 100 4.99 -14.81 -19.14
CA THR A 100 6.40 -14.58 -18.74
C THR A 100 6.77 -13.11 -18.86
N ALA A 101 6.40 -12.46 -19.96
CA ALA A 101 6.60 -11.02 -20.13
C ALA A 101 5.76 -10.20 -19.14
N LEU A 102 4.51 -10.58 -18.87
CA LEU A 102 3.67 -9.90 -17.87
C LEU A 102 4.32 -9.97 -16.47
N SER A 103 4.84 -11.14 -16.09
CA SER A 103 5.52 -11.32 -14.81
C SER A 103 6.83 -10.52 -14.73
N TYR A 104 7.54 -10.39 -15.86
CA TYR A 104 8.69 -9.49 -15.97
C TYR A 104 8.31 -8.01 -15.81
N LEU A 105 7.19 -7.57 -16.39
CA LEU A 105 6.66 -6.20 -16.18
C LEU A 105 6.22 -5.98 -14.73
N LEU A 106 5.57 -6.98 -14.12
CA LEU A 106 5.21 -6.95 -12.70
C LEU A 106 6.45 -6.87 -11.81
N LYS A 107 7.54 -7.59 -12.13
CA LYS A 107 8.84 -7.46 -11.43
C LYS A 107 9.38 -6.02 -11.46
N GLN A 108 9.30 -5.37 -12.61
CA GLN A 108 9.69 -3.95 -12.76
C GLN A 108 8.81 -3.05 -11.87
N ALA A 109 7.49 -3.25 -11.92
CA ALA A 109 6.53 -2.48 -11.11
C ALA A 109 6.78 -2.73 -9.61
N ASN A 110 7.03 -3.96 -9.22
CA ASN A 110 7.28 -4.37 -7.84
C ASN A 110 8.54 -3.72 -7.29
N SER A 111 9.58 -3.62 -8.10
CA SER A 111 10.82 -2.94 -7.73
C SER A 111 10.59 -1.46 -7.41
N ILE A 112 9.68 -0.80 -8.13
CA ILE A 112 9.29 0.59 -7.84
C ILE A 112 8.47 0.65 -6.53
N ILE A 113 7.42 -0.17 -6.42
CA ILE A 113 6.54 -0.15 -5.24
C ILE A 113 7.30 -0.50 -3.95
N LEU A 114 8.27 -1.42 -4.03
CA LEU A 114 9.12 -1.78 -2.90
C LEU A 114 9.89 -0.57 -2.38
N ARG A 115 10.56 0.16 -3.28
CA ARG A 115 11.29 1.40 -2.93
C ARG A 115 10.35 2.46 -2.35
N ASP A 116 9.16 2.61 -2.91
CA ASP A 116 8.15 3.56 -2.42
C ASP A 116 7.66 3.22 -1.01
N LEU A 117 7.44 1.92 -0.73
CA LEU A 117 7.07 1.43 0.60
C LEU A 117 8.17 1.72 1.61
N GLU A 118 9.42 1.41 1.28
CA GLU A 118 10.58 1.68 2.13
C GLU A 118 10.76 3.17 2.42
N ALA A 119 10.63 4.01 1.38
CA ALA A 119 10.67 5.46 1.52
C ALA A 119 9.53 5.98 2.42
N PHE A 120 8.31 5.44 2.25
CA PHE A 120 7.18 5.84 3.08
C PHE A 120 7.34 5.41 4.55
N ILE A 121 7.85 4.21 4.79
CA ILE A 121 8.20 3.72 6.14
C ILE A 121 9.21 4.66 6.81
N GLU A 122 10.25 5.08 6.08
CA GLU A 122 11.26 6.00 6.61
C GLU A 122 10.68 7.40 6.91
N ILE A 123 9.75 7.89 6.07
CA ILE A 123 9.02 9.15 6.34
C ILE A 123 8.22 9.05 7.64
N ILE A 124 7.44 7.98 7.83
CA ILE A 124 6.64 7.80 9.05
C ILE A 124 7.55 7.68 10.27
N LYS A 125 8.65 6.92 10.17
CA LYS A 125 9.66 6.79 11.23
C LYS A 125 10.20 8.14 11.68
N ASN A 126 10.61 8.98 10.74
CA ASN A 126 11.15 10.30 11.06
C ASN A 126 10.10 11.19 11.74
N LYS A 127 8.86 11.18 11.24
CA LYS A 127 7.75 11.94 11.83
C LYS A 127 7.38 11.43 13.24
N ALA A 128 7.43 10.11 13.45
CA ALA A 128 7.17 9.50 14.75
C ALA A 128 8.22 9.93 15.80
N LYS A 129 9.50 9.94 15.41
CA LYS A 129 10.60 10.42 16.26
C LYS A 129 10.47 11.92 16.58
N GLU A 130 10.18 12.73 15.57
CA GLU A 130 9.95 14.17 15.72
C GLU A 130 8.88 14.48 16.78
N HIS A 131 7.79 13.71 16.78
CA HIS A 131 6.65 13.94 17.66
C HIS A 131 6.53 12.93 18.82
N LYS A 132 7.64 12.28 19.20
CA LYS A 132 7.67 11.20 20.21
C LYS A 132 6.90 11.54 21.49
N PHE A 133 7.10 12.76 22.01
CA PHE A 133 6.47 13.28 23.22
C PHE A 133 5.43 14.39 22.97
N THR A 134 4.98 14.58 21.73
CA THR A 134 3.90 15.53 21.44
C THR A 134 2.57 14.96 21.96
N VAL A 135 2.18 15.36 23.17
CA VAL A 135 0.96 14.88 23.83
C VAL A 135 -0.30 15.33 23.08
N MET A 136 -1.29 14.45 23.01
CA MET A 136 -2.60 14.71 22.43
C MET A 136 -3.66 13.83 23.09
N MET A 137 -4.94 14.09 22.84
CA MET A 137 -6.00 13.17 23.28
C MET A 137 -6.02 11.87 22.48
N GLY A 138 -6.00 10.75 23.20
CA GLY A 138 -6.49 9.47 22.70
C GLY A 138 -8.01 9.52 22.54
N ARG A 139 -8.52 8.90 21.47
CA ARG A 139 -9.93 8.93 21.12
C ARG A 139 -10.45 7.53 20.82
N THR A 140 -11.52 7.15 21.50
CA THR A 140 -12.28 5.91 21.27
C THR A 140 -13.71 6.31 20.95
N HIS A 141 -14.29 5.75 19.88
CA HIS A 141 -15.62 6.15 19.38
C HIS A 141 -15.74 7.66 19.03
N GLY A 142 -14.61 8.33 18.78
CA GLY A 142 -14.57 9.79 18.55
C GLY A 142 -14.65 10.64 19.83
N VAL A 143 -14.69 10.02 21.01
CA VAL A 143 -14.77 10.67 22.33
C VAL A 143 -13.39 10.66 23.00
N HIS A 144 -13.09 11.67 23.82
CA HIS A 144 -11.88 11.72 24.63
C HIS A 144 -11.82 10.54 25.60
N ALA A 145 -10.71 9.80 25.55
CA ALA A 145 -10.37 8.75 26.51
C ALA A 145 -9.22 9.26 27.40
N GLU A 146 -8.03 8.69 27.25
CA GLU A 146 -6.82 9.12 27.98
C GLU A 146 -5.81 9.81 27.05
N PRO A 147 -4.88 10.61 27.58
CA PRO A 147 -3.78 11.16 26.81
C PRO A 147 -2.92 10.09 26.12
N THR A 148 -2.43 10.41 24.92
CA THR A 148 -1.41 9.65 24.18
C THR A 148 -0.42 10.63 23.55
N THR A 149 0.46 10.18 22.65
CA THR A 149 1.30 11.08 21.85
C THR A 149 1.06 10.92 20.35
N PHE A 150 1.23 11.99 19.60
CA PHE A 150 1.19 11.94 18.14
C PHE A 150 2.31 11.04 17.59
N GLY A 151 3.46 11.00 18.25
CA GLY A 151 4.54 10.05 17.96
C GLY A 151 4.11 8.58 18.08
N LEU A 152 3.36 8.21 19.13
CA LEU A 152 2.82 6.85 19.26
C LEU A 152 1.81 6.51 18.16
N LYS A 153 0.98 7.48 17.75
CA LYS A 153 0.05 7.31 16.63
C LYS A 153 0.79 7.03 15.32
N LEU A 154 1.91 7.71 15.08
CA LEU A 154 2.76 7.47 13.91
C LEU A 154 3.58 6.18 14.04
N ALA A 155 4.05 5.82 15.23
CA ALA A 155 4.71 4.54 15.48
C ALA A 155 3.78 3.35 15.17
N LEU A 156 2.48 3.47 15.45
CA LEU A 156 1.47 2.50 15.04
C LEU A 156 1.39 2.35 13.52
N TRP A 157 1.44 3.45 12.78
CA TRP A 157 1.43 3.43 11.30
C TRP A 157 2.73 2.84 10.75
N TYR A 158 3.87 3.19 11.35
CA TYR A 158 5.18 2.66 10.99
C TYR A 158 5.21 1.13 11.10
N GLU A 159 4.76 0.59 12.23
CA GLU A 159 4.73 -0.86 12.45
C GLU A 159 3.71 -1.56 11.55
N GLU A 160 2.59 -0.91 11.21
CA GLU A 160 1.67 -1.43 10.19
C GLU A 160 2.29 -1.48 8.80
N MET A 161 3.03 -0.45 8.40
CA MET A 161 3.68 -0.43 7.10
C MET A 161 4.84 -1.42 7.01
N LYS A 162 5.53 -1.73 8.11
CA LYS A 162 6.48 -2.85 8.16
C LYS A 162 5.82 -4.20 7.88
N ARG A 163 4.66 -4.47 8.49
CA ARG A 163 3.89 -5.69 8.19
C ARG A 163 3.45 -5.73 6.72
N ASN A 164 3.05 -4.58 6.16
CA ASN A 164 2.68 -4.48 4.75
C ASN A 164 3.87 -4.66 3.80
N LEU A 165 5.06 -4.19 4.16
CA LEU A 165 6.29 -4.44 3.40
C LEU A 165 6.61 -5.93 3.32
N GLU A 166 6.50 -6.66 4.43
CA GLU A 166 6.72 -8.10 4.45
C GLU A 166 5.71 -8.85 3.57
N ARG A 167 4.41 -8.52 3.71
CA ARG A 167 3.36 -9.07 2.85
C ARG A 167 3.62 -8.77 1.37
N PHE A 168 4.06 -7.55 1.06
CA PHE A 168 4.38 -7.15 -0.31
C PHE A 168 5.53 -7.96 -0.88
N LYS A 169 6.61 -8.18 -0.13
CA LYS A 169 7.73 -9.01 -0.56
C LYS A 169 7.28 -10.43 -0.91
N GLN A 170 6.41 -11.02 -0.09
CA GLN A 170 5.85 -12.35 -0.34
C GLN A 170 4.93 -12.36 -1.58
N ALA A 171 4.06 -11.36 -1.71
CA ALA A 171 3.16 -11.22 -2.85
C ALA A 171 3.91 -10.99 -4.17
N ALA A 172 4.92 -10.13 -4.17
CA ALA A 172 5.79 -9.87 -5.31
C ALA A 172 6.51 -11.15 -5.75
N ALA A 173 7.15 -11.85 -4.80
CA ALA A 173 7.78 -13.14 -5.09
C ALA A 173 6.78 -14.17 -5.64
N GLY A 174 5.51 -14.14 -5.22
CA GLY A 174 4.45 -15.04 -5.70
C GLY A 174 4.06 -14.87 -7.17
N VAL A 175 4.24 -13.67 -7.74
CA VAL A 175 3.96 -13.36 -9.16
C VAL A 175 5.20 -13.25 -10.04
N GLU A 176 6.40 -13.28 -9.48
CA GLU A 176 7.66 -13.25 -10.22
C GLU A 176 8.06 -14.65 -10.75
N PHE A 177 7.12 -15.29 -11.43
CA PHE A 177 7.28 -16.58 -12.07
C PHE A 177 7.10 -16.47 -13.59
N GLY A 178 7.88 -17.22 -14.37
CA GLY A 178 7.64 -17.40 -15.80
C GLY A 178 7.03 -18.77 -16.09
N LYS A 179 6.50 -18.93 -17.31
CA LYS A 179 6.12 -20.25 -17.84
C LYS A 179 6.50 -20.35 -19.32
N ILE A 180 7.17 -21.43 -19.69
CA ILE A 180 7.50 -21.79 -21.07
C ILE A 180 7.36 -23.31 -21.19
N SER A 181 6.12 -23.74 -21.26
CA SER A 181 5.74 -25.15 -21.11
C SER A 181 4.80 -25.61 -22.23
N GLY A 182 4.55 -24.73 -23.21
CA GLY A 182 3.77 -24.99 -24.39
C GLY A 182 2.27 -25.01 -24.14
N ALA A 183 1.57 -25.65 -25.07
CA ALA A 183 0.13 -25.52 -25.24
C ALA A 183 -0.72 -25.94 -24.03
N VAL A 184 -0.29 -26.92 -23.23
CA VAL A 184 -1.04 -27.43 -22.07
C VAL A 184 -0.16 -27.68 -20.85
N GLY A 185 1.06 -27.12 -20.83
CA GLY A 185 1.95 -27.23 -19.67
C GLY A 185 2.75 -28.53 -19.56
N THR A 186 2.88 -29.27 -20.65
CA THR A 186 3.47 -30.62 -20.66
C THR A 186 4.87 -30.70 -21.26
N TYR A 187 5.43 -29.58 -21.75
CA TYR A 187 6.74 -29.55 -22.42
C TYR A 187 6.82 -30.42 -23.69
N ALA A 188 5.66 -30.84 -24.25
CA ALA A 188 5.62 -31.78 -25.37
C ALA A 188 6.36 -31.30 -26.62
N ASN A 189 6.41 -29.97 -26.84
CA ASN A 189 7.06 -29.34 -27.99
C ASN A 189 8.16 -28.36 -27.58
N ILE A 190 8.56 -28.36 -26.30
CA ILE A 190 9.55 -27.41 -25.78
C ILE A 190 10.31 -27.99 -24.60
N ASP A 191 11.64 -27.94 -24.66
CA ASP A 191 12.48 -28.49 -23.59
C ASP A 191 12.38 -27.62 -22.32
N PRO A 192 12.20 -28.21 -21.11
CA PRO A 192 12.18 -27.45 -19.85
C PRO A 192 13.41 -26.58 -19.59
N PHE A 193 14.55 -26.89 -20.22
CA PHE A 193 15.74 -26.03 -20.19
C PHE A 193 15.46 -24.63 -20.75
N VAL A 194 14.61 -24.51 -21.77
CA VAL A 194 14.22 -23.22 -22.36
C VAL A 194 13.53 -22.34 -21.32
N GLU A 195 12.58 -22.90 -20.57
CA GLU A 195 11.91 -22.20 -19.47
C GLU A 195 12.90 -21.75 -18.40
N LYS A 196 13.77 -22.66 -17.96
CA LYS A 196 14.79 -22.36 -16.94
C LYS A 196 15.69 -21.21 -17.40
N TYR A 197 16.20 -21.27 -18.62
CA TYR A 197 17.11 -20.26 -19.17
C TYR A 197 16.42 -18.90 -19.26
N VAL A 198 15.23 -18.82 -19.87
CA VAL A 198 14.52 -17.54 -20.03
C VAL A 198 14.16 -16.94 -18.67
N CYS A 199 13.65 -17.75 -17.74
CA CYS A 199 13.31 -17.27 -16.40
C CYS A 199 14.55 -16.75 -15.68
N GLU A 200 15.69 -17.45 -15.72
CA GLU A 200 16.94 -17.03 -15.10
C GLU A 200 17.43 -15.68 -15.66
N GLN A 201 17.43 -15.51 -16.99
CA GLN A 201 17.86 -14.27 -17.64
C GLN A 201 16.94 -13.07 -17.32
N LEU A 202 15.65 -13.32 -17.10
CA LEU A 202 14.68 -12.28 -16.70
C LEU A 202 14.58 -12.09 -15.17
N GLY A 203 15.34 -12.87 -14.39
CA GLY A 203 15.28 -12.86 -12.93
C GLY A 203 13.93 -13.34 -12.36
N LEU A 204 13.26 -14.24 -13.07
CA LEU A 204 12.02 -14.92 -12.67
C LEU A 204 12.31 -16.36 -12.22
N GLN A 205 11.34 -16.98 -11.57
CA GLN A 205 11.37 -18.42 -11.27
C GLN A 205 10.52 -19.20 -12.27
N PRO A 206 10.97 -20.37 -12.78
CA PRO A 206 10.10 -21.23 -13.58
C PRO A 206 8.95 -21.76 -12.72
N ALA A 207 7.72 -21.75 -13.24
CA ALA A 207 6.57 -22.34 -12.57
C ALA A 207 6.78 -23.86 -12.40
N PRO A 208 6.74 -24.42 -11.17
CA PRO A 208 7.03 -25.85 -10.96
C PRO A 208 6.07 -26.79 -11.72
N VAL A 209 4.82 -26.34 -11.89
CA VAL A 209 3.81 -26.94 -12.76
C VAL A 209 2.99 -25.77 -13.32
N SER A 210 2.67 -25.83 -14.60
CA SER A 210 1.80 -24.85 -15.26
C SER A 210 0.79 -25.56 -16.15
N THR A 211 -0.24 -24.83 -16.58
CA THR A 211 -1.12 -25.25 -17.66
C THR A 211 -0.69 -24.50 -18.93
N GLN A 212 -1.63 -24.16 -19.82
CA GLN A 212 -1.32 -23.17 -20.86
C GLN A 212 -0.97 -21.79 -20.26
N THR A 213 -1.24 -21.55 -18.97
CA THR A 213 -1.00 -20.27 -18.29
C THR A 213 -0.41 -20.45 -16.88
N LEU A 214 0.10 -19.36 -16.30
CA LEU A 214 0.32 -19.27 -14.87
C LEU A 214 -1.01 -19.34 -14.11
N GLN A 215 -1.00 -19.94 -12.93
CA GLN A 215 -2.19 -20.04 -12.09
C GLN A 215 -2.54 -18.68 -11.47
N ARG A 216 -3.82 -18.29 -11.56
CA ARG A 216 -4.29 -16.93 -11.23
C ARG A 216 -4.45 -16.67 -9.74
N ASP A 217 -4.31 -17.69 -8.88
CA ASP A 217 -4.21 -17.54 -7.42
C ASP A 217 -3.05 -16.62 -7.01
N ARG A 218 -1.95 -16.66 -7.76
CA ARG A 218 -0.78 -15.76 -7.61
C ARG A 218 -1.18 -14.29 -7.75
N HIS A 219 -1.93 -13.99 -8.82
CA HIS A 219 -2.38 -12.64 -9.15
C HIS A 219 -3.45 -12.14 -8.18
N ALA A 220 -4.34 -13.03 -7.71
CA ALA A 220 -5.32 -12.72 -6.67
C ALA A 220 -4.65 -12.37 -5.33
N HIS A 221 -3.68 -13.17 -4.88
CA HIS A 221 -2.88 -12.88 -3.68
C HIS A 221 -2.14 -11.55 -3.83
N TYR A 222 -1.51 -11.30 -4.99
CA TYR A 222 -0.86 -10.04 -5.29
C TYR A 222 -1.80 -8.84 -5.18
N MET A 223 -2.95 -8.89 -5.85
CA MET A 223 -3.92 -7.80 -5.84
C MET A 223 -4.51 -7.56 -4.44
N SER A 224 -4.75 -8.63 -3.67
CA SER A 224 -5.20 -8.49 -2.27
C SER A 224 -4.20 -7.73 -1.41
N THR A 225 -2.90 -7.95 -1.65
CA THR A 225 -1.82 -7.28 -0.92
C THR A 225 -1.74 -5.81 -1.29
N LEU A 226 -1.85 -5.47 -2.59
CA LEU A 226 -1.91 -4.07 -3.04
C LEU A 226 -3.13 -3.34 -2.43
N ALA A 227 -4.29 -4.00 -2.43
CA ALA A 227 -5.52 -3.46 -1.86
C ALA A 227 -5.42 -3.25 -0.34
N LEU A 228 -4.73 -4.15 0.37
CA LEU A 228 -4.50 -4.02 1.81
C LEU A 228 -3.60 -2.82 2.13
N ILE A 229 -2.51 -2.63 1.38
CA ILE A 229 -1.64 -1.45 1.52
C ILE A 229 -2.44 -0.16 1.28
N ALA A 230 -3.21 -0.12 0.19
CA ALA A 230 -4.05 1.03 -0.13
C ALA A 230 -5.07 1.33 0.98
N THR A 231 -5.62 0.29 1.61
CA THR A 231 -6.56 0.41 2.72
C THR A 231 -5.90 0.91 4.01
N SER A 232 -4.66 0.50 4.31
CA SER A 232 -3.86 1.11 5.39
C SER A 232 -3.62 2.61 5.13
N ILE A 233 -3.30 3.01 3.90
CA ILE A 233 -3.16 4.42 3.53
C ILE A 233 -4.49 5.17 3.75
N GLU A 234 -5.63 4.59 3.37
CA GLU A 234 -6.95 5.18 3.66
C GLU A 234 -7.16 5.38 5.16
N LYS A 235 -6.81 4.42 6.00
CA LYS A 235 -6.91 4.56 7.47
C LYS A 235 -6.14 5.77 7.98
N PHE A 236 -4.90 5.96 7.50
CA PHE A 236 -4.06 7.10 7.89
C PHE A 236 -4.63 8.42 7.37
N ALA A 237 -5.12 8.43 6.13
CA ALA A 237 -5.76 9.58 5.51
C ALA A 237 -7.05 9.99 6.24
N VAL A 238 -7.86 9.03 6.68
CA VAL A 238 -9.07 9.28 7.49
C VAL A 238 -8.71 9.92 8.83
N GLU A 239 -7.61 9.48 9.47
CA GLU A 239 -7.12 10.10 10.70
C GLU A 239 -6.71 11.56 10.48
N ILE A 240 -5.93 11.85 9.43
CA ILE A 240 -5.56 13.24 9.08
C ILE A 240 -6.81 14.10 8.86
N ARG A 241 -7.80 13.57 8.14
CA ARG A 241 -9.09 14.25 7.93
C ARG A 241 -9.82 14.53 9.25
N GLY A 242 -9.79 13.59 10.19
CA GLY A 242 -10.37 13.75 11.53
C GLY A 242 -9.66 14.83 12.34
N LEU A 243 -8.32 14.79 12.37
CA LEU A 243 -7.49 15.72 13.13
C LEU A 243 -7.46 17.14 12.53
N GLN A 244 -7.73 17.28 11.23
CA GLN A 244 -7.82 18.57 10.53
C GLN A 244 -9.23 19.21 10.59
N LYS A 245 -10.24 18.52 11.14
CA LYS A 245 -11.58 19.13 11.36
C LYS A 245 -11.43 20.45 12.13
N SER A 246 -12.24 21.44 11.77
CA SER A 246 -12.19 22.81 12.32
C SER A 246 -12.25 22.86 13.84
N GLU A 247 -13.06 21.99 14.44
CA GLU A 247 -13.21 21.89 15.88
C GLU A 247 -11.92 21.37 16.53
N THR A 248 -11.15 20.53 15.84
CA THR A 248 -9.98 19.83 16.38
C THR A 248 -8.68 20.58 16.06
N ARG A 249 -8.37 20.73 14.76
CA ARG A 249 -7.19 21.42 14.21
C ARG A 249 -5.87 21.03 14.87
N GLU A 250 -5.68 19.73 15.08
CA GLU A 250 -4.45 19.16 15.65
C GLU A 250 -3.37 18.97 14.57
N VAL A 251 -3.78 18.74 13.33
CA VAL A 251 -2.90 18.68 12.16
C VAL A 251 -3.53 19.39 10.97
N GLU A 252 -2.73 19.68 9.96
CA GLU A 252 -3.20 20.24 8.69
C GLU A 252 -2.26 19.86 7.53
N GLU A 253 -2.83 19.39 6.42
CA GLU A 253 -2.08 19.21 5.17
C GLU A 253 -1.40 20.52 4.77
N PHE A 254 -0.13 20.43 4.35
CA PHE A 254 0.64 21.61 3.97
C PHE A 254 -0.10 22.44 2.92
N PHE A 255 -0.22 23.74 3.19
CA PHE A 255 -0.91 24.69 2.32
C PHE A 255 0.10 25.66 1.73
N ALA A 256 0.41 25.50 0.45
CA ALA A 256 1.45 26.27 -0.21
C ALA A 256 1.05 27.75 -0.42
N LYS A 257 2.06 28.64 -0.48
CA LYS A 257 1.83 30.04 -0.84
C LYS A 257 1.22 30.12 -2.24
N GLY A 258 0.04 30.73 -2.35
CA GLY A 258 -0.73 30.84 -3.61
C GLY A 258 -1.75 29.73 -3.84
N GLN A 259 -1.78 28.68 -3.02
CA GLN A 259 -2.84 27.67 -3.07
C GLN A 259 -4.18 28.31 -2.67
N LYS A 260 -5.25 28.01 -3.41
CA LYS A 260 -6.63 28.39 -3.05
C LYS A 260 -7.36 27.16 -2.53
N GLY A 261 -7.84 27.22 -1.29
CA GLY A 261 -8.56 26.09 -0.68
C GLY A 261 -10.06 26.06 -1.00
N SER A 262 -10.60 27.14 -1.55
CA SER A 262 -11.97 27.23 -2.07
C SER A 262 -12.06 28.36 -3.09
N SER A 263 -13.01 28.27 -4.03
CA SER A 263 -13.34 29.36 -4.97
C SER A 263 -14.04 30.54 -4.29
N ALA A 264 -14.73 30.31 -3.15
CA ALA A 264 -15.59 31.31 -2.51
C ALA A 264 -15.20 31.66 -1.06
N MET A 265 -14.46 30.78 -0.37
CA MET A 265 -14.14 30.95 1.06
C MET A 265 -12.63 31.04 1.30
N PRO A 266 -12.05 32.25 1.44
CA PRO A 266 -10.60 32.45 1.53
C PRO A 266 -9.90 31.77 2.71
N HIS A 267 -10.64 31.48 3.79
CA HIS A 267 -10.11 30.83 4.99
C HIS A 267 -10.05 29.29 4.89
N LYS A 268 -10.65 28.69 3.86
CA LYS A 268 -10.87 27.23 3.80
C LYS A 268 -9.55 26.50 3.58
N ARG A 269 -9.19 25.58 4.49
CA ARG A 269 -8.05 24.65 4.36
C ARG A 269 -8.56 23.22 4.49
N ASN A 270 -8.46 22.45 3.40
CA ASN A 270 -9.08 21.13 3.28
C ASN A 270 -8.05 20.01 3.17
N PRO A 271 -8.30 18.83 3.74
CA PRO A 271 -7.45 17.65 3.60
C PRO A 271 -7.68 16.92 2.26
N ILE A 272 -7.62 17.64 1.14
CA ILE A 272 -7.98 17.10 -0.20
C ILE A 272 -7.03 16.00 -0.66
N GLY A 273 -5.78 16.00 -0.18
CA GLY A 273 -4.83 14.94 -0.46
C GLY A 273 -5.29 13.62 0.15
N SER A 274 -5.64 13.65 1.43
CA SER A 274 -6.15 12.51 2.19
C SER A 274 -7.52 12.04 1.69
N GLU A 275 -8.40 12.96 1.28
CA GLU A 275 -9.67 12.61 0.63
C GLU A 275 -9.43 11.90 -0.72
N ASN A 276 -8.43 12.34 -1.50
CA ASN A 276 -8.05 11.68 -2.73
C ASN A 276 -7.51 10.26 -2.49
N MET A 277 -6.67 10.05 -1.47
CA MET A 277 -6.19 8.71 -1.10
C MET A 277 -7.34 7.77 -0.72
N THR A 278 -8.33 8.30 0.01
CA THR A 278 -9.56 7.56 0.38
C THR A 278 -10.30 7.07 -0.87
N GLY A 279 -10.43 7.92 -1.90
CA GLY A 279 -11.06 7.56 -3.17
C GLY A 279 -10.31 6.46 -3.92
N LEU A 280 -8.99 6.58 -4.05
CA LEU A 280 -8.16 5.61 -4.78
C LEU A 280 -8.11 4.25 -4.07
N ALA A 281 -8.09 4.21 -2.74
CA ALA A 281 -8.14 2.96 -1.99
C ALA A 281 -9.42 2.15 -2.30
N ARG A 282 -10.57 2.82 -2.49
CA ARG A 282 -11.82 2.17 -2.89
C ARG A 282 -11.74 1.53 -4.26
N VAL A 283 -11.10 2.21 -5.22
CA VAL A 283 -10.90 1.69 -6.58
C VAL A 283 -10.02 0.43 -6.55
N ILE A 284 -8.87 0.48 -5.87
CA ILE A 284 -7.96 -0.67 -5.77
C ILE A 284 -8.64 -1.87 -5.10
N ARG A 285 -9.47 -1.66 -4.07
CA ARG A 285 -10.26 -2.75 -3.48
C ARG A 285 -11.28 -3.36 -4.44
N GLY A 286 -11.82 -2.60 -5.38
CA GLY A 286 -12.66 -3.14 -6.46
C GLY A 286 -11.89 -4.12 -7.34
N TYR A 287 -10.66 -3.77 -7.73
CA TYR A 287 -9.80 -4.64 -8.54
C TYR A 287 -9.42 -5.95 -7.85
N MET A 288 -9.32 -5.96 -6.52
CA MET A 288 -9.13 -7.21 -5.76
C MET A 288 -10.25 -8.21 -6.04
N MET A 289 -11.51 -7.77 -6.10
CA MET A 289 -12.63 -8.68 -6.37
C MET A 289 -12.51 -9.29 -7.78
N THR A 290 -12.21 -8.45 -8.78
CA THR A 290 -11.96 -8.91 -10.16
C THR A 290 -10.81 -9.92 -10.22
N ALA A 291 -9.72 -9.71 -9.49
CA ALA A 291 -8.59 -10.64 -9.47
C ALA A 291 -8.96 -12.02 -8.87
N TYR A 292 -9.82 -12.06 -7.85
CA TYR A 292 -10.31 -13.33 -7.28
C TYR A 292 -11.25 -14.06 -8.25
N GLU A 293 -12.07 -13.33 -9.00
CA GLU A 293 -12.95 -13.88 -10.02
C GLU A 293 -12.19 -14.42 -11.25
N ASN A 294 -10.93 -14.02 -11.44
CA ASN A 294 -10.05 -14.58 -12.49
C ASN A 294 -9.44 -15.95 -12.12
N VAL A 295 -9.58 -16.43 -10.87
CA VAL A 295 -8.96 -17.70 -10.43
C VAL A 295 -9.59 -18.95 -11.05
N PRO A 296 -10.93 -19.13 -11.09
CA PRO A 296 -11.56 -20.37 -11.55
C PRO A 296 -11.61 -20.48 -13.09
N LEU A 297 -10.44 -20.46 -13.73
CA LEU A 297 -10.31 -20.73 -15.16
C LEU A 297 -10.68 -22.18 -15.50
N TRP A 298 -11.18 -22.41 -16.71
CA TRP A 298 -11.61 -23.72 -17.16
C TRP A 298 -10.45 -24.55 -17.73
N HIS A 299 -10.34 -25.80 -17.28
CA HIS A 299 -9.36 -26.78 -17.77
C HIS A 299 -7.93 -26.23 -17.79
N GLU A 300 -7.19 -26.38 -18.89
CA GLU A 300 -5.82 -25.88 -19.02
C GLU A 300 -5.76 -24.36 -19.27
N ARG A 301 -6.86 -23.72 -19.70
CA ARG A 301 -7.18 -22.29 -19.55
C ARG A 301 -8.44 -21.91 -20.34
N ASP A 302 -9.08 -20.85 -19.90
CA ASP A 302 -9.77 -19.88 -20.76
C ASP A 302 -9.04 -18.52 -20.70
N ILE A 303 -9.47 -17.55 -21.52
CA ILE A 303 -8.79 -16.25 -21.66
C ILE A 303 -9.52 -15.10 -20.96
N SER A 304 -10.57 -15.38 -20.17
CA SER A 304 -11.39 -14.35 -19.51
C SER A 304 -10.57 -13.41 -18.63
N HIS A 305 -9.53 -13.92 -17.95
CA HIS A 305 -8.63 -13.13 -17.12
C HIS A 305 -7.91 -12.02 -17.89
N SER A 306 -7.61 -12.21 -19.18
CA SER A 306 -6.71 -11.33 -19.94
C SER A 306 -7.29 -9.93 -20.13
N SER A 307 -8.58 -9.83 -20.45
CA SER A 307 -9.25 -8.53 -20.61
C SER A 307 -9.34 -7.78 -19.28
N ALA A 308 -9.60 -8.49 -18.19
CA ALA A 308 -9.60 -7.93 -16.83
C ALA A 308 -8.20 -7.46 -16.41
N GLU A 309 -7.17 -8.30 -16.59
CA GLU A 309 -5.77 -8.05 -16.21
C GLU A 309 -5.17 -6.86 -16.95
N ARG A 310 -5.55 -6.63 -18.22
CA ARG A 310 -5.19 -5.43 -18.99
C ARG A 310 -5.66 -4.12 -18.35
N ILE A 311 -6.71 -4.17 -17.52
CA ILE A 311 -7.20 -3.02 -16.77
C ILE A 311 -6.58 -3.04 -15.37
N ILE A 312 -6.77 -4.12 -14.62
CA ILE A 312 -6.53 -4.10 -13.18
C ILE A 312 -5.05 -4.06 -12.80
N LEU A 313 -4.16 -4.71 -13.57
CA LEU A 313 -2.73 -4.77 -13.21
C LEU A 313 -2.03 -3.44 -13.43
N PRO A 314 -2.16 -2.76 -14.60
CA PRO A 314 -1.65 -1.40 -14.75
C PRO A 314 -2.31 -0.46 -13.75
N ASP A 315 -3.64 -0.52 -13.60
CA ASP A 315 -4.36 0.47 -12.81
C ASP A 315 -4.01 0.40 -11.33
N ALA A 316 -3.95 -0.80 -10.76
CA ALA A 316 -3.64 -0.99 -9.36
C ALA A 316 -2.20 -0.58 -9.03
N THR A 317 -1.22 -0.99 -9.85
CA THR A 317 0.19 -0.67 -9.61
C THR A 317 0.48 0.81 -9.80
N ILE A 318 -0.09 1.45 -10.83
CA ILE A 318 -0.03 2.90 -11.05
C ILE A 318 -0.65 3.65 -9.87
N ALA A 319 -1.88 3.30 -9.47
CA ALA A 319 -2.57 3.98 -8.39
C ALA A 319 -1.84 3.82 -7.06
N LEU A 320 -1.33 2.64 -6.74
CA LEU A 320 -0.61 2.42 -5.48
C LEU A 320 0.72 3.19 -5.43
N ASN A 321 1.49 3.19 -6.53
CA ASN A 321 2.70 4.01 -6.67
C ASN A 321 2.40 5.50 -6.44
N TYR A 322 1.32 6.01 -7.04
CA TYR A 322 0.85 7.37 -6.83
C TYR A 322 0.45 7.64 -5.37
N MET A 323 -0.31 6.73 -4.75
CA MET A 323 -0.76 6.86 -3.37
C MET A 323 0.40 6.89 -2.38
N LEU A 324 1.36 5.97 -2.49
CA LEU A 324 2.54 5.91 -1.61
C LEU A 324 3.34 7.21 -1.67
N ASN A 325 3.58 7.73 -2.87
CA ASN A 325 4.37 8.95 -3.05
C ASN A 325 3.61 10.22 -2.63
N ARG A 326 2.34 10.35 -3.03
CA ARG A 326 1.53 11.52 -2.69
C ARG A 326 1.26 11.56 -1.18
N PHE A 327 0.90 10.44 -0.58
CA PHE A 327 0.63 10.38 0.85
C PHE A 327 1.91 10.47 1.69
N GLY A 328 3.02 9.90 1.22
CA GLY A 328 4.34 10.12 1.82
C GLY A 328 4.68 11.61 1.90
N ASN A 329 4.46 12.37 0.83
CA ASN A 329 4.65 13.82 0.83
C ASN A 329 3.68 14.57 1.76
N ILE A 330 2.44 14.10 1.88
CA ILE A 330 1.47 14.66 2.84
C ILE A 330 1.98 14.47 4.26
N VAL A 331 2.38 13.26 4.65
CA VAL A 331 2.87 12.95 6.00
C VAL A 331 4.17 13.70 6.30
N LYS A 332 5.12 13.71 5.35
CA LYS A 332 6.40 14.42 5.49
C LYS A 332 6.19 15.90 5.81
N ASN A 333 5.32 16.56 5.05
CA ASN A 333 5.07 18.00 5.16
C ASN A 333 3.88 18.34 6.07
N LEU A 334 3.28 17.36 6.76
CA LEU A 334 2.10 17.58 7.60
C LEU A 334 2.44 18.61 8.68
N THR A 335 1.63 19.68 8.75
CA THR A 335 1.72 20.66 9.82
C THR A 335 1.09 20.05 11.06
N VAL A 336 1.81 20.04 12.17
CA VAL A 336 1.32 19.57 13.47
C VAL A 336 1.22 20.78 14.39
N TYR A 337 0.15 20.85 15.18
CA TYR A 337 -0.14 21.95 16.11
C TYR A 337 -0.13 21.43 17.56
N PRO A 338 1.04 21.24 18.19
CA PRO A 338 1.16 20.75 19.57
C PRO A 338 0.35 21.56 20.58
N GLU A 339 0.26 22.88 20.38
CA GLU A 339 -0.51 23.79 21.21
C GLU A 339 -2.02 23.52 21.12
N ASN A 340 -2.54 23.22 19.91
CA ASN A 340 -3.94 22.84 19.75
C ASN A 340 -4.22 21.46 20.36
N MET A 341 -3.30 20.50 20.18
CA MET A 341 -3.41 19.18 20.81
C MET A 341 -3.51 19.30 22.33
N LYS A 342 -2.63 20.10 22.95
CA LYS A 342 -2.64 20.32 24.40
C LYS A 342 -3.91 21.05 24.86
N ARG A 343 -4.29 22.14 24.19
CA ARG A 343 -5.56 22.85 24.45
C ARG A 343 -6.77 21.92 24.38
N ASN A 344 -6.79 20.98 23.42
CA ASN A 344 -7.94 20.10 23.24
C ASN A 344 -8.11 19.13 24.41
N MET A 345 -7.04 18.75 25.13
CA MET A 345 -7.13 17.89 26.31
C MET A 345 -8.02 18.49 27.41
N ASP A 346 -7.97 19.82 27.56
CA ASP A 346 -8.72 20.53 28.59
C ASP A 346 -10.18 20.80 28.21
N ARG A 347 -10.59 20.53 26.96
CA ARG A 347 -11.97 20.78 26.50
C ARG A 347 -13.02 19.92 27.18
N THR A 348 -12.58 18.83 27.81
CA THR A 348 -13.42 17.96 28.62
C THR A 348 -13.20 18.22 30.11
N LEU A 349 -12.71 19.40 30.47
CA LEU A 349 -12.69 19.94 31.85
C LEU A 349 -11.98 19.05 32.88
N GLY A 350 -10.98 18.28 32.44
CA GLY A 350 -10.23 17.35 33.30
C GLY A 350 -10.90 15.98 33.52
N LEU A 351 -12.03 15.70 32.87
CA LEU A 351 -12.73 14.40 32.99
C LEU A 351 -11.91 13.20 32.53
N ILE A 352 -10.90 13.44 31.69
CA ILE A 352 -9.95 12.44 31.20
C ILE A 352 -9.14 11.79 32.34
N TYR A 353 -9.10 12.43 33.52
CA TYR A 353 -8.41 11.94 34.71
C TYR A 353 -9.34 11.18 35.67
N SER A 354 -10.62 11.01 35.34
CA SER A 354 -11.60 10.34 36.21
C SER A 354 -11.17 8.92 36.61
N GLN A 355 -10.55 8.17 35.69
CA GLN A 355 -10.03 6.84 36.00
C GLN A 355 -8.85 6.88 37.00
N ARG A 356 -7.98 7.90 36.95
CA ARG A 356 -6.87 8.08 37.90
C ARG A 356 -7.39 8.31 39.31
N VAL A 357 -8.38 9.21 39.47
CA VAL A 357 -9.03 9.48 40.76
C VAL A 357 -9.71 8.22 41.30
N LEU A 358 -10.44 7.49 40.45
CA LEU A 358 -11.09 6.24 40.83
C LEU A 358 -10.08 5.20 41.33
N LEU A 359 -8.98 4.99 40.60
CA LEU A 359 -7.94 4.02 41.00
C LEU A 359 -7.26 4.44 42.30
N ALA A 360 -6.94 5.72 42.46
CA ALA A 360 -6.35 6.23 43.71
C ALA A 360 -7.25 5.98 44.93
N LEU A 361 -8.57 6.10 44.78
CA LEU A 361 -9.53 5.76 45.85
C LEU A 361 -9.53 4.25 46.18
N ILE A 362 -9.45 3.39 45.17
CA ILE A 362 -9.32 1.93 45.37
C ILE A 362 -8.03 1.61 46.13
N ASP A 363 -6.91 2.24 45.76
CA ASP A 363 -5.62 2.06 46.43
C ASP A 363 -5.65 2.51 47.90
N LYS A 364 -6.61 3.37 48.29
CA LYS A 364 -6.91 3.77 49.67
C LYS A 364 -7.96 2.90 50.37
N GLY A 365 -8.34 1.78 49.77
CA GLY A 365 -9.17 0.75 50.37
C GLY A 365 -10.67 0.84 50.09
N LEU A 366 -11.12 1.69 49.15
CA LEU A 366 -12.51 1.64 48.68
C LEU A 366 -12.73 0.42 47.78
N SER A 367 -13.94 -0.13 47.81
CA SER A 367 -14.34 -1.10 46.78
C SER A 367 -14.42 -0.40 45.41
N ARG A 368 -14.31 -1.18 44.33
CA ARG A 368 -14.43 -0.63 42.97
C ARG A 368 -15.77 0.07 42.74
N GLU A 369 -16.86 -0.54 43.17
CA GLU A 369 -18.21 0.01 43.06
C GLU A 369 -18.33 1.31 43.86
N GLU A 370 -17.83 1.32 45.09
CA GLU A 370 -17.87 2.52 45.92
C GLU A 370 -17.05 3.67 45.33
N ALA A 371 -15.85 3.40 44.83
CA ALA A 371 -15.01 4.41 44.16
C ALA A 371 -15.69 4.93 42.89
N TYR A 372 -16.28 4.04 42.09
CA TYR A 372 -16.99 4.40 40.86
C TYR A 372 -18.21 5.28 41.15
N ASP A 373 -19.07 4.87 42.07
CA ASP A 373 -20.29 5.59 42.45
C ASP A 373 -19.98 6.91 43.18
N THR A 374 -18.76 7.07 43.71
CA THR A 374 -18.26 8.34 44.25
C THR A 374 -17.80 9.30 43.14
N VAL A 375 -17.10 8.79 42.12
CA VAL A 375 -16.50 9.62 41.05
C VAL A 375 -17.50 9.97 39.94
N GLN A 376 -18.36 9.03 39.54
CA GLN A 376 -19.25 9.20 38.40
C GLN A 376 -20.20 10.40 38.55
N PRO A 377 -20.88 10.64 39.68
CA PRO A 377 -21.76 11.79 39.83
C PRO A 377 -21.03 13.13 39.66
N LYS A 378 -19.77 13.22 40.12
CA LYS A 378 -18.93 14.42 39.94
C LYS A 378 -18.51 14.61 38.49
N ALA A 379 -18.22 13.51 37.80
CA ALA A 379 -17.93 13.55 36.37
C ALA A 379 -19.14 14.06 35.56
N MET A 380 -20.33 13.54 35.87
CA MET A 380 -21.59 13.99 35.24
C MET A 380 -21.89 15.45 35.57
N GLU A 381 -21.69 15.86 36.82
CA GLU A 381 -21.89 17.25 37.25
C GLU A 381 -20.93 18.21 36.52
N ALA A 382 -19.65 17.86 36.39
CA ALA A 382 -18.69 18.67 35.63
C ALA A 382 -19.12 18.82 34.16
N TRP A 383 -19.67 17.78 33.56
CA TRP A 383 -20.14 17.80 32.18
C TRP A 383 -21.38 18.67 32.01
N GLU A 384 -22.40 18.44 32.83
CA GLU A 384 -23.71 19.12 32.76
C GLU A 384 -23.62 20.60 33.13
N LYS A 385 -22.82 20.94 34.14
CA LYS A 385 -22.65 22.31 34.64
C LYS A 385 -21.47 23.04 34.00
N GLN A 386 -20.69 22.36 33.16
CA GLN A 386 -19.48 22.89 32.51
C GLN A 386 -18.48 23.50 33.50
N VAL A 387 -18.25 22.81 34.63
CA VAL A 387 -17.27 23.22 35.65
C VAL A 387 -16.06 22.28 35.65
N PRO A 388 -14.84 22.76 36.01
CA PRO A 388 -13.67 21.90 36.10
C PRO A 388 -13.90 20.70 37.03
N PHE A 389 -13.67 19.49 36.53
CA PHE A 389 -13.82 18.25 37.29
C PHE A 389 -12.97 18.27 38.56
N ARG A 390 -11.74 18.78 38.47
CA ARG A 390 -10.83 18.94 39.60
C ARG A 390 -11.45 19.70 40.77
N THR A 391 -12.17 20.80 40.50
CA THR A 391 -12.83 21.59 41.55
C THR A 391 -13.91 20.79 42.28
N LEU A 392 -14.64 19.92 41.58
CA LEU A 392 -15.63 19.04 42.20
C LEU A 392 -15.00 17.92 43.03
N ILE A 393 -13.82 17.44 42.63
CA ILE A 393 -13.04 16.46 43.38
C ILE A 393 -12.49 17.08 44.68
N GLU A 394 -11.93 18.29 44.59
CA GLU A 394 -11.37 19.02 45.75
C GLU A 394 -12.45 19.47 46.75
N ALA A 395 -13.69 19.64 46.30
CA ALA A 395 -14.82 20.02 47.16
C ALA A 395 -15.55 18.81 47.78
N ASP A 396 -15.23 17.58 47.40
CA ASP A 396 -15.90 16.39 47.92
C ASP A 396 -15.20 15.83 49.17
N GLU A 397 -15.89 15.86 50.31
CA GLU A 397 -15.37 15.40 51.60
C GLU A 397 -15.03 13.91 51.61
N LYS A 398 -15.78 13.06 50.88
CA LYS A 398 -15.51 11.61 50.84
C LYS A 398 -14.19 11.33 50.13
N ILE A 399 -13.89 12.09 49.08
CA ILE A 399 -12.65 11.97 48.33
C ILE A 399 -11.48 12.57 49.11
N THR A 400 -11.62 13.80 49.62
CA THR A 400 -10.55 14.50 50.35
C THR A 400 -10.23 13.88 51.71
N ALA A 401 -11.15 13.10 52.30
CA ALA A 401 -10.86 12.26 53.47
C ALA A 401 -9.94 11.06 53.16
N LYS A 402 -9.78 10.68 51.88
CA LYS A 402 -8.98 9.52 51.43
C LYS A 402 -7.72 9.92 50.68
N LEU A 403 -7.78 11.00 49.91
CA LEU A 403 -6.69 11.50 49.08
C LEU A 403 -6.22 12.86 49.58
N SER A 404 -4.91 12.98 49.79
CA SER A 404 -4.25 14.26 50.06
C SER A 404 -4.25 15.16 48.82
N ALA A 405 -4.02 16.46 49.02
CA ALA A 405 -3.91 17.42 47.90
C ALA A 405 -2.84 17.01 46.87
N ALA A 406 -1.70 16.48 47.32
CA ALA A 406 -0.63 16.02 46.44
C ALA A 406 -1.02 14.76 45.62
N GLU A 407 -1.82 13.87 46.20
CA GLU A 407 -2.33 12.69 45.49
C GLU A 407 -3.40 13.09 44.47
N ILE A 408 -4.22 14.09 44.79
CA ILE A 408 -5.15 14.69 43.82
C ILE A 408 -4.35 15.38 42.70
N ASP A 409 -3.31 16.15 43.00
CA ASP A 409 -2.42 16.75 41.99
C ASP A 409 -1.85 15.70 41.02
N ASP A 410 -1.31 14.60 41.55
CA ASP A 410 -0.78 13.48 40.76
C ASP A 410 -1.84 12.84 39.86
N CYS A 411 -3.10 12.72 40.31
CA CYS A 411 -4.18 12.18 39.48
C CYS A 411 -4.42 12.99 38.20
N PHE A 412 -4.17 14.31 38.24
CA PHE A 412 -4.41 15.24 37.14
C PHE A 412 -3.14 15.56 36.32
N ASP A 413 -2.02 14.87 36.56
CA ASP A 413 -0.82 15.00 35.74
C ASP A 413 -0.87 14.08 34.51
N TYR A 414 -0.92 14.68 33.31
CA TYR A 414 -0.88 13.89 32.07
C TYR A 414 0.45 13.16 31.86
N ASN A 415 1.56 13.58 32.47
CA ASN A 415 2.86 12.93 32.30
C ASN A 415 2.82 11.46 32.75
N TYR A 416 1.90 11.10 33.66
CA TYR A 416 1.62 9.71 34.01
C TYR A 416 1.40 8.81 32.79
N HIS A 417 0.72 9.32 31.75
CA HIS A 417 0.40 8.56 30.54
C HIS A 417 1.60 8.45 29.58
N LEU A 418 2.67 9.21 29.82
CA LEU A 418 3.85 9.26 28.96
C LEU A 418 4.98 8.33 29.42
N GLN A 419 4.87 7.76 30.62
CA GLN A 419 5.93 6.97 31.27
C GLN A 419 6.42 5.76 30.44
N HIS A 420 5.56 5.20 29.59
CA HIS A 420 5.88 4.04 28.75
C HIS A 420 6.10 4.37 27.27
N VAL A 421 6.15 5.65 26.88
CA VAL A 421 6.42 6.05 25.48
C VAL A 421 7.77 5.50 25.01
N ASN A 422 8.82 5.60 25.84
CA ASN A 422 10.14 5.07 25.51
C ASN A 422 10.12 3.55 25.29
N THR A 423 9.46 2.81 26.20
CA THR A 423 9.31 1.35 26.09
C THR A 423 8.63 0.94 24.77
N ILE A 424 7.60 1.68 24.35
CA ILE A 424 6.89 1.36 23.10
C ILE A 424 7.77 1.68 21.88
N PHE A 425 8.46 2.82 21.87
CA PHE A 425 9.37 3.19 20.79
C PHE A 425 10.51 2.17 20.63
N GLU A 426 11.09 1.71 21.74
CA GLU A 426 12.11 0.66 21.73
C GLU A 426 11.59 -0.65 21.12
N ARG A 427 10.36 -1.07 21.47
CA ARG A 427 9.73 -2.29 20.92
C ARG A 427 9.54 -2.25 19.41
N VAL A 428 9.23 -1.08 18.83
CA VAL A 428 9.07 -0.95 17.38
C VAL A 428 10.38 -0.65 16.65
N GLY A 429 11.49 -0.47 17.40
CA GLY A 429 12.82 -0.19 16.85
C GLY A 429 13.05 1.29 16.48
N LEU A 430 12.44 2.23 17.22
CA LEU A 430 12.52 3.67 16.96
C LEU A 430 13.29 4.47 18.01
#